data_AF-A0A3P0NWB0-F1
#
_entry.id   AF-A0A3P0NWB0-F1
#
_cell.length_a   1.000
_cell.length_b   1.000
_cell.length_c   1.000
_cell.angle_alpha   90.00
_cell.angle_beta   90.00
_cell.angle_gamma   90.00
#
_symmetry.space_group_name_H-M   'P 1'
#
loop_
_entity.id
_entity.type
_entity.pdbx_description
1 polymer ?
#
loop_
_entity_poly.entity_id
_entity_poly.type
_entity_poly.pdbx_seq_one_letter_code
_entity_poly.pdbx_strand_id
1 'polypeptide(L)'
;MTRVRRVYPRTPLRCWLGCIGLCLLLSSATTWLGASYDHSVSAGVVTGMSASECARVGARPAGSLLTTPLPEHDICLPLFVYHASHPDAASDVPSYRTWVLEQRVGEFWQLFGYVLLLWATILVLIVCPIVVIRRRARQRRRGSRPRASVDRRNGSDA
;
A
#
# COMPACT_ATOMS: atom_id res chain seq x y z
N MET A 1 -57.55 1.36 -7.63
CA MET A 1 -56.50 2.35 -7.31
C MET A 1 -55.51 1.76 -6.32
N THR A 2 -54.39 1.21 -6.78
CA THR A 2 -53.35 0.61 -5.91
C THR A 2 -52.14 1.53 -5.83
N ARG A 3 -51.88 2.09 -4.64
CA ARG A 3 -50.69 2.90 -4.35
C ARG A 3 -49.44 2.01 -4.34
N VAL A 4 -48.62 2.14 -5.38
CA VAL A 4 -47.25 1.60 -5.38
C VAL A 4 -46.40 2.43 -4.41
N ARG A 5 -46.12 1.88 -3.22
CA ARG A 5 -45.07 2.41 -2.34
C ARG A 5 -43.72 2.11 -2.96
N ARG A 6 -43.07 3.12 -3.55
CA ARG A 6 -41.64 3.05 -3.86
C ARG A 6 -40.86 3.08 -2.55
N VAL A 7 -40.36 1.92 -2.13
CA VAL A 7 -39.31 1.82 -1.13
C VAL A 7 -38.03 2.33 -1.79
N TYR A 8 -37.61 3.55 -1.46
CA TYR A 8 -36.28 4.04 -1.83
C TYR A 8 -35.23 3.27 -1.00
N PRO A 9 -34.29 2.54 -1.62
CA PRO A 9 -33.22 1.90 -0.87
C PRO A 9 -32.21 3.00 -0.48
N ARG A 10 -32.29 3.48 0.76
CA ARG A 10 -31.33 4.44 1.35
C ARG A 10 -30.01 3.78 1.79
N THR A 11 -29.81 2.49 1.52
CA THR A 11 -28.73 1.66 2.06
C THR A 11 -27.61 1.20 1.12
N PRO A 12 -27.66 1.33 -0.23
CA PRO A 12 -26.63 0.73 -1.08
C PRO A 12 -25.27 1.39 -0.89
N LEU A 13 -25.24 2.71 -0.66
CA LEU A 13 -23.99 3.48 -0.48
C LEU A 13 -23.23 3.06 0.79
N ARG A 14 -23.96 2.78 1.87
CA ARG A 14 -23.41 2.43 3.18
C ARG A 14 -22.87 0.99 3.18
N CYS A 15 -23.54 0.09 2.46
CA CYS A 15 -23.06 -1.27 2.20
C CYS A 15 -21.82 -1.24 1.28
N TRP A 16 -21.82 -0.40 0.24
CA TRP A 16 -20.69 -0.25 -0.67
C TRP A 16 -19.44 0.29 0.02
N LEU A 17 -19.59 1.32 0.85
CA LEU A 17 -18.51 1.84 1.70
C LEU A 17 -17.99 0.79 2.69
N GLY A 18 -18.88 -0.03 3.24
CA GLY A 18 -18.51 -1.17 4.08
C GLY A 18 -17.68 -2.21 3.34
N CYS A 19 -18.07 -2.59 2.12
CA CYS A 19 -17.30 -3.52 1.29
C CYS A 19 -15.93 -2.96 0.92
N ILE A 20 -15.83 -1.68 0.58
CA ILE A 20 -14.53 -1.04 0.30
C ILE A 20 -13.65 -1.07 1.54
N GLY A 21 -14.19 -0.69 2.70
CA GLY A 21 -13.45 -0.73 3.97
C GLY A 21 -12.97 -2.13 4.32
N LEU A 22 -13.83 -3.14 4.13
CA LEU A 22 -13.49 -4.54 4.36
C LEU A 22 -12.40 -5.02 3.39
N CYS A 23 -12.49 -4.68 2.10
CA CYS A 23 -11.45 -5.02 1.12
C CYS A 23 -10.11 -4.34 1.45
N LEU A 24 -10.12 -3.08 1.90
CA LEU A 24 -8.91 -2.39 2.34
C LEU A 24 -8.31 -3.04 3.58
N LEU A 25 -9.15 -3.43 4.55
CA LEU A 25 -8.71 -4.16 5.74
C LEU A 25 -8.13 -5.53 5.40
N LEU A 26 -8.78 -6.30 4.52
CA LEU A 26 -8.28 -7.60 4.08
C LEU A 26 -6.97 -7.48 3.31
N SER A 27 -6.87 -6.53 2.38
CA SER A 27 -5.61 -6.26 1.67
C SER A 27 -4.51 -5.80 2.62
N SER A 28 -4.83 -4.94 3.59
CA SER A 28 -3.88 -4.53 4.63
C SER A 28 -3.43 -5.72 5.47
N ALA A 29 -4.34 -6.61 5.84
CA ALA A 29 -4.05 -7.79 6.65
C ALA A 29 -3.20 -8.81 5.88
N THR A 30 -3.47 -9.03 4.58
CA THR A 30 -2.67 -9.94 3.75
C THR A 30 -1.28 -9.38 3.47
N THR A 31 -1.14 -8.07 3.23
CA THR A 31 0.17 -7.42 3.14
C THR A 31 0.95 -7.52 4.45
N TRP A 32 0.26 -7.36 5.59
CA TRP A 32 0.88 -7.53 6.92
C TRP A 32 1.32 -8.97 7.19
N LEU A 33 0.51 -9.97 6.77
CA LEU A 33 0.87 -11.38 6.88
C LEU A 33 2.08 -11.73 6.01
N GLY A 34 2.14 -11.21 4.77
CA GLY A 34 3.28 -11.41 3.87
C GLY A 34 4.57 -10.84 4.45
N ALA A 35 4.57 -9.56 4.84
CA ALA A 35 5.72 -8.92 5.46
C ALA A 35 6.16 -9.63 6.76
N SER A 36 5.21 -10.18 7.52
CA SER A 36 5.51 -10.94 8.74
C SER A 36 6.22 -12.27 8.46
N TYR A 37 5.99 -12.85 7.28
CA TYR A 37 6.58 -14.12 6.87
C TYR A 37 7.99 -13.92 6.30
N ASP A 38 8.18 -12.90 5.46
CA ASP A 38 9.46 -12.63 4.80
C ASP A 38 10.56 -12.21 5.80
N HIS A 39 10.21 -11.50 6.88
CA HIS A 39 11.14 -11.01 7.88
C HIS A 39 11.05 -11.77 9.21
N SER A 40 10.96 -13.10 9.18
CA SER A 40 10.96 -13.92 10.41
C SER A 40 12.24 -13.72 11.24
N VAL A 41 12.08 -13.62 12.57
CA VAL A 41 13.24 -13.60 13.49
C VAL A 41 13.94 -14.94 13.35
N SER A 42 15.16 -14.95 12.81
CA SER A 42 15.88 -16.20 12.57
C SER A 42 16.29 -16.81 13.90
N ALA A 43 15.74 -18.00 14.19
CA ALA A 43 16.10 -18.75 15.39
C ALA A 43 17.62 -19.01 15.46
N GLY A 44 18.26 -19.28 14.32
CA GLY A 44 19.71 -19.50 14.21
C GLY A 44 20.55 -18.26 14.58
N VAL A 45 20.07 -17.06 14.24
CA VAL A 45 20.73 -15.80 14.62
C VAL A 45 20.58 -15.57 16.13
N VAL A 46 19.39 -15.78 16.68
CA VAL A 46 19.13 -15.63 18.12
C VAL A 46 19.96 -16.64 18.93
N THR A 47 20.01 -17.90 18.50
CA THR A 47 20.84 -18.92 19.17
C THR A 47 22.31 -18.54 19.13
N GLY A 48 22.80 -18.04 17.99
CA GLY A 48 24.17 -17.54 17.86
C GLY A 48 24.45 -16.34 18.78
N MET A 49 23.51 -15.40 18.94
CA MET A 49 23.68 -14.25 19.85
C MET A 49 23.70 -14.68 21.32
N SER A 50 22.97 -15.74 21.68
CA SER A 50 22.93 -16.24 23.05
C SER A 50 24.06 -17.19 23.40
N ALA A 51 24.75 -17.76 22.41
CA ALA A 51 25.78 -18.75 22.60
C ALA A 51 27.13 -18.09 22.92
N SER A 52 27.74 -18.44 24.05
CA SER A 52 29.03 -17.89 24.48
C SER A 52 30.17 -18.22 23.51
N GLU A 53 30.09 -19.37 22.84
CA GLU A 53 31.04 -19.80 21.80
C GLU A 53 31.01 -18.89 20.55
N CYS A 54 29.89 -18.19 20.33
CA CYS A 54 29.72 -17.25 19.22
C CYS A 54 29.98 -15.78 19.61
N ALA A 55 30.38 -15.50 20.84
CA ALA A 55 30.61 -14.13 21.32
C ALA A 55 31.64 -13.36 20.45
N ARG A 56 32.66 -14.07 19.93
CA ARG A 56 33.66 -13.48 19.02
C ARG A 56 33.05 -13.03 17.69
N VAL A 57 31.97 -13.67 17.23
CA VAL A 57 31.23 -13.26 16.02
C VAL A 57 30.35 -12.04 16.31
N GLY A 58 29.63 -12.02 17.44
CA GLY A 58 28.79 -10.88 17.84
C GLY A 58 29.57 -9.62 18.23
N ALA A 59 30.83 -9.76 18.66
CA ALA A 59 31.72 -8.63 18.93
C ALA A 59 32.34 -7.99 17.67
N ARG A 60 32.12 -8.58 16.47
CA ARG A 60 32.68 -8.03 15.23
C ARG A 60 31.84 -6.86 14.72
N PRO A 61 32.48 -5.82 14.17
CA PRO A 61 31.77 -4.75 13.50
C PRO A 61 31.00 -5.31 12.30
N ALA A 62 29.74 -4.92 12.22
CA ALA A 62 28.81 -5.27 11.16
C ALA A 62 29.31 -4.75 9.79
N GLY A 63 29.01 -5.48 8.70
CA GLY A 63 29.46 -5.18 7.34
C GLY A 63 30.90 -5.58 6.99
N SER A 64 31.66 -6.18 7.92
CA SER A 64 33.07 -6.55 7.69
C SER A 64 33.24 -8.01 7.23
N LEU A 65 33.10 -8.24 5.92
CA LEU A 65 33.26 -9.57 5.30
C LEU A 65 34.66 -9.87 4.77
N LEU A 66 35.43 -8.86 4.37
CA LEU A 66 36.55 -9.04 3.46
C LEU A 66 37.85 -9.59 4.08
N THR A 67 37.93 -9.72 5.41
CA THR A 67 39.17 -10.13 6.09
C THR A 67 38.95 -11.21 7.15
N THR A 68 37.74 -11.76 7.22
CA THR A 68 37.30 -12.48 8.40
C THR A 68 37.21 -13.99 8.15
N PRO A 69 37.93 -14.84 8.92
CA PRO A 69 37.82 -16.29 8.78
C PRO A 69 36.42 -16.77 9.20
N LEU A 70 35.95 -17.81 8.50
CA LEU A 70 34.70 -18.52 8.79
C LEU A 70 34.68 -18.98 10.25
N PRO A 71 33.53 -18.92 10.96
CA PRO A 71 33.44 -19.40 12.33
C PRO A 71 33.75 -20.91 12.42
N GLU A 72 34.39 -21.30 13.51
CA GLU A 72 34.75 -22.71 13.79
C GLU A 72 33.54 -23.58 14.11
N HIS A 73 32.44 -22.97 14.55
CA HIS A 73 31.21 -23.66 14.96
C HIS A 73 30.06 -23.28 14.03
N ASP A 74 29.38 -24.29 13.48
CA ASP A 74 28.26 -24.12 12.54
C ASP A 74 27.10 -23.32 13.15
N ILE A 75 26.91 -23.40 14.46
CA ILE A 75 25.88 -22.65 15.20
C ILE A 75 26.10 -21.12 15.14
N CYS A 76 27.33 -20.68 14.89
CA CYS A 76 27.66 -19.26 14.74
C CYS A 76 27.54 -18.76 13.29
N LEU A 77 27.38 -19.67 12.32
CA LEU A 77 27.31 -19.33 10.90
C LEU A 77 26.12 -18.42 10.57
N PRO A 78 24.90 -18.63 11.10
CA PRO A 78 23.77 -17.73 10.84
C PRO A 78 24.03 -16.31 11.37
N LEU A 79 24.61 -16.17 12.56
CA LEU A 79 24.98 -14.88 13.13
C LEU A 79 26.08 -14.19 12.32
N PHE A 80 27.07 -14.96 11.85
CA PHE A 80 28.15 -14.47 11.00
C PHE A 80 27.60 -13.91 9.69
N VAL A 81 26.73 -14.66 9.00
CA VAL A 81 26.08 -14.21 7.76
C VAL A 81 25.22 -12.97 8.01
N TYR A 82 24.47 -12.93 9.11
CA TYR A 82 23.68 -11.76 9.49
C TYR A 82 24.54 -10.49 9.65
N HIS A 83 25.63 -10.55 10.43
CA HIS A 83 26.57 -9.45 10.61
C HIS A 83 27.33 -9.07 9.34
N ALA A 84 27.55 -10.05 8.46
CA ALA A 84 28.21 -9.85 7.19
C ALA A 84 27.32 -9.12 6.17
N SER A 85 26.03 -9.46 6.11
CA SER A 85 25.09 -8.92 5.13
C SER A 85 24.52 -7.56 5.50
N HIS A 86 24.52 -7.21 6.80
CA HIS A 86 23.94 -5.96 7.28
C HIS A 86 25.03 -5.09 7.89
N PRO A 87 25.25 -3.86 7.40
CA PRO A 87 26.27 -2.96 7.95
C PRO A 87 25.95 -2.44 9.35
N ASP A 88 24.67 -2.47 9.74
CA ASP A 88 24.17 -2.05 11.06
C ASP A 88 23.54 -3.23 11.83
N ALA A 89 24.13 -4.43 11.68
CA ALA A 89 23.65 -5.62 12.38
C ALA A 89 23.70 -5.45 13.91
N ALA A 90 22.60 -5.78 14.58
CA ALA A 90 22.52 -5.74 16.03
C ALA A 90 23.38 -6.85 16.67
N SER A 91 24.05 -6.54 17.78
CA SER A 91 24.91 -7.49 18.50
C SER A 91 24.21 -8.22 19.66
N ASP A 92 22.97 -7.86 19.96
CA ASP A 92 22.18 -8.43 21.06
C ASP A 92 20.75 -8.79 20.62
N VAL A 93 20.15 -9.75 21.33
CA VAL A 93 18.82 -10.29 21.02
C VAL A 93 17.69 -9.25 21.07
N PRO A 94 17.58 -8.39 22.12
CA PRO A 94 16.51 -7.39 22.13
C PRO A 94 16.65 -6.37 20.98
N SER A 95 17.86 -5.87 20.70
CA SER A 95 18.12 -4.96 19.58
C SER A 95 17.86 -5.61 18.22
N TYR A 96 18.19 -6.89 18.07
CA TYR A 96 17.86 -7.65 16.84
C TYR A 96 16.35 -7.74 16.63
N ARG A 97 15.58 -8.04 17.68
CA ARG A 97 14.12 -8.13 17.59
C ARG A 97 13.50 -6.79 17.24
N THR A 98 13.96 -5.69 17.84
CA THR A 98 13.46 -4.35 17.51
C THR A 98 13.80 -3.97 16.08
N TRP A 99 15.02 -4.27 15.62
CA TRP A 99 15.43 -4.01 14.24
C TRP A 99 14.57 -4.79 13.22
N VAL A 100 14.30 -6.07 13.47
CA VAL A 100 13.41 -6.88 12.63
C VAL A 100 11.99 -6.31 12.59
N LEU A 101 11.48 -5.82 13.72
CA LEU A 101 10.16 -5.17 13.77
C LEU A 101 10.13 -3.87 12.97
N GLU A 102 11.19 -3.06 13.06
CA GLU A 102 11.28 -1.80 12.31
C GLU A 102 11.33 -2.04 10.80
N GLN A 103 12.12 -3.02 10.34
CA GLN A 103 12.14 -3.45 8.94
C GLN A 103 10.77 -3.90 8.44
N ARG A 104 10.06 -4.74 9.22
CA ARG A 104 8.69 -5.18 8.90
C ARG A 104 7.74 -4.00 8.70
N VAL A 105 7.81 -3.01 9.58
CA VAL A 105 6.95 -1.83 9.54
C VAL A 105 7.31 -0.94 8.34
N GLY A 106 8.59 -0.73 8.07
CA GLY A 106 9.07 0.07 6.95
C GLY A 106 8.63 -0.49 5.59
N GLU A 107 8.89 -1.78 5.35
CA GLU A 107 8.47 -2.43 4.09
C GLU A 107 6.95 -2.49 3.95
N PHE A 108 6.22 -2.73 5.04
CA PHE A 108 4.76 -2.68 5.04
C PHE A 108 4.23 -1.33 4.57
N TRP A 109 4.76 -0.23 5.12
CA TRP A 109 4.37 1.12 4.71
C TRP A 109 4.71 1.40 3.25
N GLN A 110 5.85 0.90 2.77
CA GLN A 110 6.26 1.07 1.38
C GLN A 110 5.34 0.32 0.40
N LEU A 111 5.07 -0.96 0.65
CA LEU A 111 4.15 -1.78 -0.16
C LEU A 111 2.73 -1.22 -0.12
N PHE A 112 2.24 -0.89 1.06
CA PHE A 112 0.91 -0.30 1.24
C PHE A 112 0.80 1.06 0.52
N GLY A 113 1.84 1.88 0.61
CA GLY A 113 1.95 3.14 -0.11
C GLY A 113 1.92 2.96 -1.63
N TYR A 114 2.64 1.98 -2.17
CA TYR A 114 2.63 1.70 -3.61
C TYR A 114 1.25 1.23 -4.10
N VAL A 115 0.57 0.37 -3.34
CA VAL A 115 -0.78 -0.09 -3.70
C VAL A 115 -1.76 1.09 -3.70
N LEU A 116 -1.69 1.96 -2.69
CA LEU A 116 -2.52 3.16 -2.64
C LEU A 116 -2.25 4.13 -3.79
N LEU A 117 -0.97 4.34 -4.13
CA LEU A 117 -0.57 5.22 -5.23
C LEU A 117 -1.03 4.66 -6.58
N LEU A 118 -0.91 3.35 -6.78
CA LEU A 118 -1.44 2.66 -7.95
C LEU A 118 -2.96 2.82 -8.07
N TRP A 119 -3.69 2.65 -6.97
CA TRP A 119 -5.14 2.91 -6.94
C TRP A 119 -5.49 4.36 -7.27
N ALA A 120 -4.77 5.33 -6.70
CA ALA A 120 -4.99 6.74 -6.95
C ALA A 120 -4.77 7.10 -8.43
N THR A 121 -3.69 6.58 -9.04
CA THR A 121 -3.39 6.80 -10.45
C THR A 121 -4.47 6.21 -11.37
N ILE A 122 -4.93 4.98 -11.10
CA ILE A 122 -6.04 4.36 -11.83
C ILE A 122 -7.32 5.21 -11.72
N LEU A 123 -7.67 5.66 -10.51
CA LEU A 123 -8.84 6.50 -10.31
C LEU A 123 -8.74 7.83 -11.07
N VAL A 124 -7.56 8.48 -11.06
CA VAL A 124 -7.32 9.69 -11.83
C VAL A 124 -7.48 9.43 -13.33
N LEU A 125 -6.89 8.35 -13.84
CA LEU A 125 -6.98 7.96 -15.25
C LEU A 125 -8.41 7.64 -15.70
N ILE A 126 -9.29 7.21 -14.80
CA ILE A 126 -10.71 6.93 -15.13
C ILE A 126 -11.57 8.19 -14.94
N VAL A 127 -11.41 8.91 -13.83
CA VAL A 127 -12.26 10.06 -13.48
C VAL A 127 -11.97 11.27 -14.37
N CYS A 128 -10.70 11.57 -14.66
CA CYS A 128 -10.33 12.69 -15.54
C CYS A 128 -11.00 12.64 -16.91
N PRO A 129 -10.90 11.54 -17.71
CA PRO A 129 -11.55 11.50 -19.01
C PRO A 129 -13.07 11.56 -18.91
N ILE A 130 -13.69 10.93 -17.91
CA ILE A 130 -15.15 11.04 -17.69
C ILE A 130 -15.54 12.50 -17.45
N VAL A 131 -14.80 13.23 -16.60
CA VAL A 131 -15.06 14.64 -16.33
C VAL A 131 -14.82 15.50 -17.56
N VAL A 132 -13.75 15.26 -18.32
CA VAL A 132 -13.43 16.00 -19.56
C VAL A 132 -14.52 15.79 -20.61
N ILE A 133 -14.96 14.55 -20.84
CA ILE A 133 -16.06 14.21 -21.77
C ILE A 133 -17.34 14.92 -21.34
N ARG A 134 -17.70 14.86 -20.04
CA ARG A 134 -18.89 15.53 -19.52
C ARG A 134 -18.82 17.05 -19.65
N ARG A 135 -17.65 17.65 -19.42
CA ARG A 135 -17.45 19.10 -19.61
C ARG A 135 -17.60 19.49 -21.08
N ARG A 136 -16.97 18.74 -22.01
CA ARG A 136 -17.10 19.00 -23.45
C ARG A 136 -18.52 18.79 -23.96
N ALA A 137 -19.23 17.75 -23.50
CA ALA A 137 -20.63 17.52 -23.85
C ALA A 137 -21.54 18.65 -23.34
N ARG A 138 -21.31 19.15 -22.12
CA ARG A 138 -22.02 20.31 -21.57
C ARG A 138 -21.72 21.60 -22.35
N GLN A 139 -20.48 21.82 -22.75
CA GLN A 139 -20.09 22.97 -23.57
C GLN A 139 -20.77 22.92 -24.95
N ARG A 140 -20.76 21.77 -25.62
CA ARG A 140 -21.49 21.59 -26.90
C ARG A 140 -23.00 21.86 -26.74
N ARG A 141 -23.64 21.32 -25.69
CA ARG A 141 -25.07 21.60 -25.42
C ARG A 141 -25.36 23.07 -25.13
N ARG A 142 -24.44 23.81 -24.50
CA ARG A 142 -24.60 25.26 -24.26
C ARG A 142 -24.41 26.10 -25.53
N GLY A 143 -23.51 25.70 -26.43
CA GLY A 143 -23.27 26.37 -27.72
C GLY A 143 -24.39 26.13 -28.76
N SER A 144 -25.13 25.03 -28.64
CA SER A 144 -26.25 24.69 -29.55
C SER A 144 -27.61 25.26 -29.12
N ARG A 145 -27.67 26.28 -28.25
CA ARG A 145 -28.93 26.99 -28.00
C ARG A 145 -29.28 27.74 -29.30
N PRO A 146 -30.35 27.34 -30.04
CA PRO A 146 -30.71 27.99 -31.27
C PRO A 146 -31.10 29.43 -30.92
N ARG A 147 -30.55 30.39 -31.66
CA ARG A 147 -31.00 31.78 -31.71
C ARG A 147 -32.36 31.80 -32.43
N ALA A 148 -33.38 31.18 -31.82
CA ALA A 148 -34.75 31.18 -32.31
C ALA A 148 -35.53 32.27 -31.57
N SER A 149 -35.21 33.53 -31.90
CA SER A 149 -36.04 34.69 -31.58
C SER A 149 -35.57 35.91 -32.38
N VAL A 150 -35.80 35.89 -33.70
CA VAL A 150 -36.01 37.13 -34.46
C VAL A 150 -37.24 36.89 -35.33
N ASP A 151 -38.35 37.19 -34.67
CA ASP A 151 -39.57 37.78 -35.19
C ASP A 151 -40.06 37.43 -36.60
N ARG A 152 -41.10 36.58 -36.60
CA ARG A 152 -42.01 36.37 -37.71
C ARG A 152 -43.37 36.90 -37.26
N ARG A 153 -43.67 38.18 -37.49
CA ARG A 153 -45.01 38.72 -37.75
C ARG A 153 -44.97 40.24 -37.97
N ASN A 154 -44.96 40.65 -39.23
CA ASN A 154 -45.69 41.86 -39.65
C ASN A 154 -46.15 41.61 -41.09
N GLY A 155 -47.42 41.27 -41.22
CA GLY A 155 -48.06 40.85 -42.45
C GLY A 155 -49.45 40.34 -42.13
N SER A 156 -50.38 41.31 -42.03
CA SER A 156 -51.83 41.27 -41.76
C SER A 156 -52.10 42.56 -40.95
N ASP A 157 -52.78 43.59 -41.44
CA ASP A 157 -54.04 43.62 -42.19
C ASP A 157 -54.06 44.82 -43.17
N ALA A 158 -54.56 44.62 -44.40
CA ALA A 158 -55.82 45.19 -44.93
C ALA A 158 -55.70 46.63 -45.47
#